data_AF-Q0ZCC7-F1
#
_entry.id   AF-Q0ZCC7-F1
#
_cell.length_a   1.000
_cell.length_b   1.000
_cell.length_c   1.000
_cell.angle_alpha   90.00
_cell.angle_beta   90.00
_cell.angle_gamma   90.00
#
_symmetry.space_group_name_H-M   'P 1'
#
loop_
_entity.id
_entity.type
_entity.pdbx_description
1 polymer ?
#
loop_
_entity_poly.entity_id
_entity_poly.type
_entity_poly.pdbx_seq_one_letter_code
_entity_poly.pdbx_strand_id
1 'polypeptide(L)'
;MKFMRPLGLGYEKYDVCPNYCMLYYRADAMKINCDFCGSSRYKHRNPTSKGSNKAEKQLRYFPLTPRLQRLFMSPYHAKDMTWHHFHNSDNGVMMHPSDGEAWKEFNRVHLSFASDPRNIRLGLCTDGFCPFDMSSNTYSCWPVIVTVYNLPSWKCMTRPFMFLTMMIPGPKNPGKNLDVFLRPLIDELKNLWSVGVETYDVYRKENFQLRAALMWTISDFPAYGMLSGWSTHGNLSCPYCMEYSKAFRLKNRGKTTFFDCHR
;
A
#
# COMPACT_ATOMS: atom_id res chain seq x y z
N MET A 1 -2.07 -23.41 5.62
CA MET A 1 -1.30 -22.17 5.85
C MET A 1 0.01 -22.33 6.65
N LYS A 2 0.18 -23.39 7.48
CA LYS A 2 1.48 -23.68 8.14
C LYS A 2 2.65 -23.86 7.16
N PHE A 3 2.39 -24.42 5.98
CA PHE A 3 3.40 -24.65 4.92
C PHE A 3 3.91 -23.39 4.20
N MET A 4 3.19 -22.25 4.27
CA MET A 4 3.58 -21.03 3.54
C MET A 4 4.52 -20.13 4.35
N ARG A 5 4.54 -20.27 5.68
CA ARG A 5 5.40 -19.46 6.57
C ARG A 5 6.89 -19.68 6.34
N PRO A 6 7.41 -20.92 6.19
CA PRO A 6 8.82 -21.14 5.88
C PRO A 6 9.25 -20.57 4.54
N LEU A 7 8.30 -20.35 3.61
CA LEU A 7 8.56 -19.82 2.27
C LEU A 7 8.47 -18.29 2.18
N GLY A 8 8.35 -17.58 3.32
CA GLY A 8 8.16 -16.12 3.35
C GLY A 8 6.79 -15.66 2.83
N LEU A 9 5.84 -16.58 2.64
CA LEU A 9 4.48 -16.32 2.15
C LEU A 9 3.43 -16.36 3.28
N GLY A 10 3.91 -16.26 4.52
CA GLY A 10 3.05 -16.12 5.68
C GLY A 10 2.38 -14.74 5.75
N TYR A 11 1.51 -14.58 6.74
CA TYR A 11 1.05 -13.26 7.17
C TYR A 11 1.18 -13.16 8.68
N GLU A 12 1.38 -11.93 9.12
CA GLU A 12 1.36 -11.49 10.50
C GLU A 12 -0.04 -10.99 10.85
N LYS A 13 -0.41 -11.18 12.11
CA LYS A 13 -1.69 -10.71 12.65
C LYS A 13 -1.41 -9.59 13.61
N TYR A 14 -2.01 -8.44 13.35
CA TYR A 14 -2.02 -7.33 14.30
C TYR A 14 -3.44 -7.11 14.78
N ASP A 15 -3.62 -7.06 16.09
CA ASP A 15 -4.93 -6.77 16.65
C ASP A 15 -5.25 -5.29 16.42
N VAL A 16 -6.53 -4.99 16.22
CA VAL A 16 -7.01 -3.65 15.89
C VAL A 16 -8.07 -3.27 16.91
N CYS A 17 -8.08 -2.00 17.32
CA CYS A 17 -9.20 -1.42 18.05
C CYS A 17 -10.53 -1.65 17.29
N PRO A 18 -11.63 -2.04 17.97
CA PRO A 18 -12.94 -2.21 17.34
C PRO A 18 -13.42 -0.98 16.54
N ASN A 19 -13.02 0.22 16.99
CA ASN A 19 -13.34 1.52 16.38
C ASN A 19 -12.27 2.04 15.41
N TYR A 20 -11.26 1.22 15.07
CA TYR A 20 -10.16 1.55 14.16
C TYR A 20 -9.23 2.68 14.59
N CYS A 21 -9.31 3.13 15.84
CA CYS A 21 -8.48 4.25 16.33
C CYS A 21 -7.01 3.87 16.56
N MET A 22 -6.71 2.58 16.69
CA MET A 22 -5.38 2.11 17.08
C MET A 22 -5.10 0.71 16.55
N LEU A 23 -3.83 0.48 16.19
CA LEU A 23 -3.26 -0.83 15.90
C LEU A 23 -2.39 -1.25 17.10
N TYR A 24 -2.61 -2.45 17.64
CA TYR A 24 -1.79 -3.00 18.73
C TYR A 24 -0.47 -3.53 18.14
N TYR A 25 0.45 -2.61 17.85
CA TYR A 25 1.69 -2.84 17.10
C TYR A 25 2.89 -2.18 17.80
N ARG A 26 4.04 -2.85 17.80
CA ARG A 26 5.28 -2.42 18.47
C ARG A 26 5.06 -2.06 19.95
N ALA A 27 5.30 -0.81 20.35
CA ALA A 27 5.15 -0.34 21.72
C ALA A 27 3.73 -0.56 22.27
N ASP A 28 2.72 -0.61 21.39
CA ASP A 28 1.32 -0.80 21.74
C ASP A 28 0.90 -2.28 21.78
N ALA A 29 1.80 -3.22 21.45
CA ALA A 29 1.46 -4.64 21.25
C ALA A 29 0.91 -5.34 22.50
N MET A 30 1.27 -4.87 23.70
CA MET A 30 0.84 -5.45 24.98
C MET A 30 -0.38 -4.73 25.59
N LYS A 31 -0.86 -3.65 24.97
CA LYS A 31 -2.04 -2.94 25.47
C LYS A 31 -3.30 -3.80 25.35
N ILE A 32 -4.19 -3.62 26.31
CA ILE A 32 -5.47 -4.32 26.41
C ILE A 32 -6.67 -3.42 26.08
N ASN A 33 -6.50 -2.10 26.17
CA ASN A 33 -7.50 -1.09 25.84
C ASN A 33 -6.93 -0.11 24.82
N CYS A 34 -7.83 0.49 24.04
CA CYS A 34 -7.50 1.56 23.10
C CYS A 34 -7.30 2.88 23.86
N ASP A 35 -6.18 3.55 23.63
CA ASP A 35 -5.88 4.83 24.28
C ASP A 35 -6.82 5.98 23.84
N PHE A 36 -7.40 5.88 22.64
CA PHE A 36 -8.20 6.95 22.06
C PHE A 36 -9.69 6.85 22.38
N CYS A 37 -10.23 5.63 22.53
CA CYS A 37 -11.67 5.42 22.73
C CYS A 37 -12.01 4.53 23.92
N GLY A 38 -11.01 4.08 24.69
CA GLY A 38 -11.17 3.24 25.88
C GLY A 38 -11.64 1.80 25.61
N SER A 39 -12.05 1.47 24.38
CA SER A 39 -12.60 0.15 24.04
C SER A 39 -11.59 -0.97 24.24
N SER A 40 -12.07 -2.12 24.72
CA SER A 40 -11.27 -3.32 24.89
C SER A 40 -10.75 -3.84 23.55
N ARG A 41 -9.53 -4.37 23.55
CA ARG A 41 -8.94 -5.14 22.45
C ARG A 41 -9.70 -6.42 22.15
N TYR A 42 -10.25 -7.03 23.18
CA TYR A 42 -10.80 -8.39 23.15
C TYR A 42 -12.32 -8.38 23.16
N LYS A 43 -12.92 -9.36 22.48
CA LYS A 43 -14.37 -9.58 22.52
C LYS A 43 -14.82 -9.86 23.95
N HIS A 44 -16.00 -9.36 24.31
CA HIS A 44 -16.64 -9.72 25.57
C HIS A 44 -16.84 -11.24 25.63
N ARG A 45 -16.51 -11.84 26.77
CA ARG A 45 -16.46 -13.28 26.92
C ARG A 45 -17.38 -13.72 28.04
N ASN A 46 -18.17 -14.77 27.77
CA ASN A 46 -19.00 -15.39 28.80
C ASN A 46 -18.11 -16.10 29.83
N PRO A 47 -18.35 -15.94 31.14
CA PRO A 47 -17.52 -16.51 32.21
C PRO A 47 -17.33 -18.03 32.11
N THR A 48 -18.28 -18.73 31.50
CA THR A 48 -18.29 -20.20 31.36
C THR A 48 -17.46 -20.73 30.19
N SER A 49 -16.99 -19.86 29.30
CA SER A 49 -16.22 -20.30 28.12
C SER A 49 -14.78 -20.63 28.49
N LYS A 50 -14.25 -21.78 28.06
CA LYS A 50 -12.82 -22.15 28.16
C LYS A 50 -12.05 -21.68 26.90
N GLY A 51 -10.80 -21.22 27.06
CA GLY A 51 -9.99 -20.64 25.97
C GLY A 51 -9.20 -19.37 26.34
N SER A 52 -8.50 -18.77 25.37
CA SER A 52 -7.80 -17.49 25.51
C SER A 52 -8.64 -16.31 24.98
N ASN A 53 -8.31 -15.09 25.42
CA ASN A 53 -8.95 -13.87 24.93
C ASN A 53 -8.71 -13.71 23.41
N LYS A 54 -9.80 -13.48 22.67
CA LYS A 54 -9.75 -13.29 21.21
C LYS A 54 -9.93 -11.82 20.89
N ALA A 55 -9.01 -11.28 20.10
CA ALA A 55 -9.13 -9.92 19.60
C ALA A 55 -10.41 -9.75 18.79
N GLU A 56 -11.05 -8.59 18.92
CA GLU A 56 -12.29 -8.33 18.20
C GLU A 56 -12.06 -8.19 16.71
N LYS A 57 -10.99 -7.48 16.33
CA LYS A 57 -10.59 -7.25 14.94
C LYS A 57 -9.09 -7.51 14.76
N GLN A 58 -8.73 -8.01 13.58
CA GLN A 58 -7.35 -8.33 13.23
C GLN A 58 -7.04 -7.86 11.82
N LEU A 59 -5.96 -7.11 11.69
CA LEU A 59 -5.29 -6.81 10.44
C LEU A 59 -4.46 -8.02 10.02
N ARG A 60 -4.52 -8.40 8.74
CA ARG A 60 -3.58 -9.36 8.16
C ARG A 60 -2.54 -8.59 7.38
N TYR A 61 -1.30 -8.64 7.84
CA TYR A 61 -0.16 -8.02 7.20
C TYR A 61 0.69 -9.07 6.51
N PHE A 62 0.98 -8.87 5.23
CA PHE A 62 1.88 -9.72 4.47
C PHE A 62 3.18 -8.93 4.33
N PRO A 63 4.31 -9.40 4.90
CA PRO A 63 5.59 -8.69 4.79
C PRO A 63 6.05 -8.54 3.34
N LEU A 64 6.48 -7.35 2.95
CA LEU A 64 6.86 -7.02 1.57
C LEU A 64 8.28 -7.49 1.23
N THR A 65 9.24 -7.24 2.12
CA THR A 65 10.67 -7.53 1.96
C THR A 65 10.96 -8.94 1.46
N PRO A 66 10.49 -10.03 2.11
CA PRO A 66 10.79 -11.39 1.64
C PRO A 66 10.22 -11.68 0.25
N ARG A 67 9.10 -11.03 -0.13
CA ARG A 67 8.51 -11.20 -1.46
C ARG A 67 9.30 -10.47 -2.53
N LEU A 68 9.87 -9.31 -2.21
CA LEU A 68 10.78 -8.59 -3.10
C LEU A 68 12.09 -9.37 -3.30
N GLN A 69 12.70 -9.90 -2.24
CA GLN A 69 13.90 -10.74 -2.35
C GLN A 69 13.66 -11.97 -3.24
N ARG A 70 12.47 -12.58 -3.15
CA ARG A 70 12.10 -13.74 -3.97
C ARG A 70 12.08 -13.45 -5.47
N LEU A 71 11.87 -12.21 -5.90
CA LEU A 71 11.96 -11.84 -7.32
C LEU A 71 13.38 -12.04 -7.86
N PHE A 72 14.40 -11.95 -7.00
CA PHE A 72 15.80 -12.18 -7.37
C PHE A 72 16.25 -13.65 -7.27
N MET A 73 15.40 -14.54 -6.76
CA MET A 73 15.70 -15.98 -6.65
C MET A 73 15.39 -16.77 -7.93
N SER A 74 14.67 -16.19 -8.89
CA SER A 74 14.43 -16.78 -10.20
C SER A 74 15.28 -16.06 -11.25
N PRO A 75 16.09 -16.75 -12.07
CA PRO A 75 16.94 -16.08 -13.06
C PRO A 75 16.13 -15.29 -14.09
N TYR A 76 14.92 -15.76 -14.41
CA TYR A 76 14.00 -15.07 -15.32
C TYR A 76 13.49 -13.75 -14.71
N HIS A 77 13.04 -13.79 -13.45
CA HIS A 77 12.53 -12.61 -12.77
C HIS A 77 13.66 -11.62 -12.44
N ALA A 78 14.79 -12.11 -11.93
CA ALA A 78 15.95 -11.29 -11.59
C ALA A 78 16.47 -10.49 -12.80
N LYS A 79 16.52 -11.11 -13.98
CA LYS A 79 16.83 -10.41 -15.23
C LYS A 79 15.82 -9.29 -15.52
N ASP A 80 14.53 -9.62 -15.46
CA ASP A 80 13.44 -8.67 -15.70
C ASP A 80 13.40 -7.50 -14.70
N MET A 81 13.88 -7.69 -13.47
CA MET A 81 13.93 -6.65 -12.44
C MET A 81 14.86 -5.47 -12.77
N THR A 82 15.66 -5.60 -13.83
CA THR A 82 16.51 -4.50 -14.34
C THR A 82 16.09 -4.03 -15.73
N TRP A 83 15.00 -4.59 -16.29
CA TRP A 83 14.53 -4.28 -17.64
C TRP A 83 14.25 -2.80 -17.85
N HIS A 84 13.64 -2.14 -16.84
CA HIS A 84 13.33 -0.72 -16.89
C HIS A 84 14.54 0.19 -17.17
N HIS A 85 15.76 -0.30 -16.98
CA HIS A 85 16.99 0.49 -17.12
C HIS A 85 17.61 0.31 -18.51
N PHE A 86 17.42 -0.87 -19.13
CA PHE A 86 18.08 -1.25 -20.37
C PHE A 86 17.15 -1.24 -21.58
N HIS A 87 15.85 -1.06 -21.38
CA HIS A 87 14.92 -0.96 -22.50
C HIS A 87 15.10 0.35 -23.26
N ASN A 88 14.85 0.32 -24.57
CA ASN A 88 14.89 1.50 -25.41
C ASN A 88 13.48 2.07 -25.51
N SER A 89 13.32 3.35 -25.21
CA SER A 89 12.11 4.10 -25.50
C SER A 89 12.24 4.79 -26.85
N ASP A 90 11.29 4.58 -27.76
CA ASP A 90 11.21 5.38 -28.98
C ASP A 90 10.89 6.84 -28.64
N ASN A 91 11.49 7.78 -29.37
CA ASN A 91 11.29 9.21 -29.13
C ASN A 91 9.81 9.59 -29.27
N GLY A 92 9.18 9.93 -28.15
CA GLY A 92 7.82 10.48 -28.09
C GLY A 92 6.73 9.51 -27.61
N VAL A 93 7.02 8.22 -27.38
CA VAL A 93 6.03 7.25 -26.88
C VAL A 93 6.45 6.70 -25.51
N MET A 94 5.60 6.90 -24.51
CA MET A 94 5.79 6.30 -23.18
C MET A 94 5.34 4.84 -23.21
N MET A 95 6.29 3.91 -23.08
CA MET A 95 5.99 2.46 -23.07
C MET A 95 6.02 1.87 -21.66
N HIS A 96 6.68 2.57 -20.74
CA HIS A 96 6.83 2.14 -19.36
C HIS A 96 6.86 3.36 -18.42
N PRO A 97 6.44 3.25 -17.13
CA PRO A 97 6.54 4.36 -16.18
C PRO A 97 7.94 4.95 -16.01
N SER A 98 9.00 4.19 -16.34
CA SER A 98 10.38 4.68 -16.36
C SER A 98 10.64 5.80 -17.35
N ASP A 99 9.81 5.92 -18.39
CA ASP A 99 9.99 6.89 -19.48
C ASP A 99 9.39 8.24 -19.09
N GLY A 100 8.53 8.25 -18.07
CA GLY A 100 7.89 9.44 -17.53
C GLY A 100 8.84 10.34 -16.74
N GLU A 101 8.54 11.63 -16.77
CA GLU A 101 9.40 12.65 -16.15
C GLU A 101 9.52 12.48 -14.63
N ALA A 102 8.46 12.00 -13.97
CA ALA A 102 8.49 11.73 -12.53
C ALA A 102 9.55 10.69 -12.14
N TRP A 103 9.74 9.64 -12.95
CA TRP A 103 10.76 8.62 -12.69
C TRP A 103 12.16 9.14 -12.99
N LYS A 104 12.31 9.90 -14.08
CA LYS A 104 13.57 10.53 -14.46
C LYS A 104 14.03 11.53 -13.39
N GLU A 105 13.12 12.37 -12.92
CA GLU A 105 13.39 13.32 -11.83
C GLU A 105 13.75 12.61 -10.53
N PHE A 106 13.00 11.58 -10.15
CA PHE A 106 13.34 10.77 -8.97
C PHE A 106 14.76 10.21 -9.06
N ASN A 107 15.19 9.73 -10.24
CA ASN A 107 16.54 9.23 -10.43
C ASN A 107 17.60 10.35 -10.34
N ARG A 108 17.31 11.55 -10.85
CA ARG A 108 18.20 12.72 -10.75
C ARG A 108 18.38 13.17 -9.31
N VAL A 109 17.30 13.17 -8.52
CA VAL A 109 17.33 13.56 -7.10
C VAL A 109 17.99 12.49 -6.23
N HIS A 110 17.77 11.21 -6.52
CA HIS A 110 18.24 10.09 -5.71
C HIS A 110 19.28 9.23 -6.44
N LEU A 111 20.40 9.84 -6.84
CA LEU A 111 21.47 9.18 -7.60
C LEU A 111 21.99 7.89 -6.94
N SER A 112 22.19 7.89 -5.62
CA SER A 112 22.67 6.70 -4.88
C SER A 112 21.68 5.54 -4.86
N PHE A 113 20.38 5.83 -5.02
CA PHE A 113 19.36 4.81 -5.20
C PHE A 113 19.31 4.36 -6.65
N ALA A 114 19.36 5.30 -7.60
CA ALA A 114 19.23 5.02 -9.02
C ALA A 114 20.45 4.31 -9.63
N SER A 115 21.63 4.42 -9.01
CA SER A 115 22.88 3.82 -9.47
C SER A 115 22.84 2.30 -9.53
N ASP A 116 22.04 1.65 -8.67
CA ASP A 116 21.78 0.22 -8.78
C ASP A 116 20.39 -0.02 -9.43
N PRO A 117 20.34 -0.52 -10.68
CA PRO A 117 19.07 -0.77 -11.37
C PRO A 117 18.23 -1.88 -10.73
N ARG A 118 18.79 -2.65 -9.78
CA ARG A 118 18.04 -3.66 -9.00
C ARG A 118 17.18 -3.03 -7.90
N ASN A 119 17.44 -1.77 -7.52
CA ASN A 119 16.62 -1.07 -6.54
C ASN A 119 15.20 -0.86 -7.07
N ILE A 120 14.21 -1.14 -6.21
CA ILE A 120 12.83 -1.35 -6.63
C ILE A 120 12.00 -0.09 -6.50
N ARG A 121 11.25 0.23 -7.55
CA ARG A 121 10.24 1.29 -7.55
C ARG A 121 8.85 0.67 -7.48
N LEU A 122 8.08 1.11 -6.51
CA LEU A 122 6.81 0.53 -6.12
C LEU A 122 5.66 1.49 -6.41
N GLY A 123 4.51 0.93 -6.78
CA GLY A 123 3.21 1.61 -6.75
C GLY A 123 2.34 1.02 -5.66
N LEU A 124 1.53 1.84 -5.00
CA LEU A 124 0.54 1.37 -4.03
C LEU A 124 -0.86 1.68 -4.53
N CYS A 125 -1.77 0.72 -4.46
CA CYS A 125 -3.18 0.97 -4.69
C CYS A 125 -4.02 0.34 -3.59
N THR A 126 -5.18 0.93 -3.34
CA THR A 126 -6.10 0.44 -2.32
C THR A 126 -7.51 0.91 -2.63
N ASP A 127 -8.47 0.04 -2.37
CA ASP A 127 -9.90 0.32 -2.54
C ASP A 127 -10.72 -0.63 -1.66
N GLY A 128 -11.97 -0.29 -1.41
CA GLY A 128 -12.94 -1.15 -0.71
C GLY A 128 -13.54 -2.19 -1.64
N PHE A 129 -13.65 -3.43 -1.17
CA PHE A 129 -14.24 -4.53 -1.91
C PHE A 129 -15.21 -5.34 -1.04
N CYS A 130 -16.32 -5.82 -1.60
CA CYS A 130 -17.25 -6.71 -0.94
C CYS A 130 -17.05 -8.16 -1.44
N PRO A 131 -16.53 -9.10 -0.62
CA PRO A 131 -16.28 -10.47 -1.04
C PRO A 131 -17.54 -11.34 -1.18
N PHE A 132 -18.70 -10.90 -0.66
CA PHE A 132 -19.93 -11.70 -0.62
C PHE A 132 -21.08 -10.94 -1.28
N ASP A 133 -21.09 -10.91 -2.61
CA ASP A 133 -21.97 -10.04 -3.41
C ASP A 133 -23.40 -10.58 -3.64
N MET A 134 -24.00 -11.37 -2.73
CA MET A 134 -25.32 -12.00 -3.01
C MET A 134 -26.34 -12.08 -1.86
N SER A 135 -26.07 -11.59 -0.64
CA SER A 135 -27.11 -11.57 0.40
C SER A 135 -26.80 -10.59 1.53
N SER A 136 -27.49 -9.44 1.51
CA SER A 136 -27.87 -8.50 2.60
C SER A 136 -26.88 -8.11 3.73
N ASN A 137 -25.69 -8.69 3.84
CA ASN A 137 -24.66 -8.31 4.80
C ASN A 137 -23.51 -7.62 4.06
N THR A 138 -23.45 -6.30 4.19
CA THR A 138 -22.41 -5.42 3.64
C THR A 138 -21.06 -5.61 4.35
N TYR A 139 -20.44 -6.77 4.19
CA TYR A 139 -19.08 -6.98 4.67
C TYR A 139 -18.10 -6.40 3.64
N SER A 140 -17.64 -5.16 3.82
CA SER A 140 -16.54 -4.61 3.02
C SER A 140 -15.19 -4.95 3.64
N CYS A 141 -14.20 -5.36 2.85
CA CYS A 141 -12.80 -5.42 3.25
C CYS A 141 -11.97 -4.44 2.42
N TRP A 142 -10.82 -4.04 2.96
CA TRP A 142 -9.97 -3.03 2.32
C TRP A 142 -8.57 -3.62 2.05
N PRO A 143 -8.33 -4.18 0.85
CA PRO A 143 -7.00 -4.60 0.44
C PRO A 143 -6.06 -3.40 0.18
N VAL A 144 -4.80 -3.55 0.58
CA VAL A 144 -3.70 -2.69 0.11
C VAL A 144 -2.79 -3.54 -0.76
N ILE A 145 -2.57 -3.11 -2.00
CA ILE A 145 -1.81 -3.82 -3.01
C ILE A 145 -0.60 -2.97 -3.39
N VAL A 146 0.54 -3.63 -3.55
CA VAL A 146 1.79 -3.02 -4.01
C VAL A 146 2.23 -3.68 -5.31
N THR A 147 2.54 -2.87 -6.31
CA THR A 147 3.00 -3.29 -7.63
C THR A 147 4.48 -2.98 -7.81
N VAL A 148 5.22 -3.90 -8.43
CA VAL A 148 6.64 -3.73 -8.75
C VAL A 148 6.82 -3.19 -10.18
N TYR A 149 7.23 -1.92 -10.30
CA TYR A 149 7.41 -1.27 -11.61
C TYR A 149 8.77 -1.51 -12.25
N ASN A 150 9.65 -2.29 -11.63
CA ASN A 150 10.93 -2.62 -12.26
C ASN A 150 10.78 -3.56 -13.46
N LEU A 151 9.69 -4.34 -13.48
CA LEU A 151 9.40 -5.37 -14.45
C LEU A 151 8.93 -4.78 -15.78
N PRO A 152 9.08 -5.51 -16.89
CA PRO A 152 8.53 -5.11 -18.18
C PRO A 152 7.04 -4.76 -18.14
N SER A 153 6.60 -3.87 -19.04
CA SER A 153 5.22 -3.36 -19.08
C SER A 153 4.15 -4.46 -19.18
N TRP A 154 4.44 -5.55 -19.90
CA TRP A 154 3.54 -6.71 -20.03
C TRP A 154 3.52 -7.63 -18.79
N LYS A 155 4.36 -7.36 -17.78
CA LYS A 155 4.44 -8.13 -16.53
C LYS A 155 4.06 -7.31 -15.30
N CYS A 156 4.49 -6.05 -15.18
CA CYS A 156 4.46 -5.31 -13.91
C CYS A 156 3.08 -5.23 -13.24
N MET A 157 1.99 -5.15 -14.01
CA MET A 157 0.60 -5.10 -13.51
C MET A 157 -0.14 -6.45 -13.54
N THR A 158 0.56 -7.57 -13.74
CA THR A 158 -0.06 -8.89 -13.74
C THR A 158 -0.18 -9.46 -12.32
N ARG A 159 -1.14 -10.36 -12.10
CA ARG A 159 -1.47 -10.92 -10.76
C ARG A 159 -0.26 -11.41 -9.94
N PRO A 160 0.76 -12.08 -10.51
CA PRO A 160 1.91 -12.55 -9.74
C PRO A 160 2.80 -11.44 -9.16
N PHE A 161 2.76 -10.24 -9.74
CA PHE A 161 3.61 -9.10 -9.35
C PHE A 161 2.84 -7.97 -8.68
N MET A 162 1.54 -8.17 -8.46
CA MET A 162 0.69 -7.38 -7.58
C MET A 162 0.62 -8.05 -6.20
N PHE A 163 1.36 -7.49 -5.24
CA PHE A 163 1.44 -8.04 -3.90
C PHE A 163 0.36 -7.46 -3.00
N LEU A 164 -0.59 -8.30 -2.58
CA LEU A 164 -1.47 -7.97 -1.46
C LEU A 164 -0.62 -7.82 -0.19
N THR A 165 -0.37 -6.59 0.25
CA THR A 165 0.44 -6.32 1.45
C THR A 165 -0.39 -6.29 2.72
N MET A 166 -1.68 -5.99 2.60
CA MET A 166 -2.54 -5.83 3.75
C MET A 166 -3.98 -6.18 3.43
N MET A 167 -4.67 -6.79 4.39
CA MET A 167 -6.11 -6.97 4.36
C MET A 167 -6.70 -6.39 5.64
N ILE A 168 -7.31 -5.21 5.53
CA ILE A 168 -7.97 -4.52 6.64
C ILE A 168 -9.34 -5.16 6.87
N PRO A 169 -9.69 -5.51 8.12
CA PRO A 169 -10.93 -6.20 8.43
C PRO A 169 -12.15 -5.27 8.24
N GLY A 170 -13.25 -5.86 7.77
CA GLY A 170 -14.55 -5.21 7.66
C GLY A 170 -15.32 -5.13 8.97
N PRO A 171 -16.63 -4.78 8.91
CA PRO A 171 -17.39 -4.37 7.71
C PRO A 171 -17.32 -2.87 7.41
N LYS A 172 -16.74 -2.07 8.32
CA LYS A 172 -16.65 -0.61 8.20
C LYS A 172 -15.47 -0.23 7.31
N ASN A 173 -15.65 0.81 6.50
CA ASN A 173 -14.58 1.49 5.77
C ASN A 173 -13.59 2.10 6.81
N PRO A 174 -12.27 1.96 6.63
CA PRO A 174 -11.26 2.58 7.49
C PRO A 174 -11.38 4.11 7.55
N GLY A 175 -11.86 4.76 6.49
CA GLY A 175 -12.10 6.19 6.43
C GLY A 175 -10.84 6.99 6.72
N LYS A 176 -10.95 7.95 7.64
CA LYS A 176 -9.83 8.79 8.09
C LYS A 176 -8.75 8.04 8.86
N ASN A 177 -9.02 6.80 9.30
CA ASN A 177 -8.08 6.00 10.09
C ASN A 177 -7.29 5.00 9.23
N LEU A 178 -7.25 5.18 7.90
CA LEU A 178 -6.49 4.29 7.00
C LEU A 178 -5.00 4.25 7.37
N ASP A 179 -4.44 5.39 7.75
CA ASP A 179 -3.07 5.59 8.22
C ASP A 179 -2.70 4.68 9.42
N VAL A 180 -3.64 4.46 10.35
CA VAL A 180 -3.46 3.55 11.50
C VAL A 180 -3.07 2.15 11.05
N PHE A 181 -3.70 1.67 9.96
CA PHE A 181 -3.42 0.36 9.40
C PHE A 181 -2.14 0.33 8.60
N LEU A 182 -1.79 1.43 7.92
CA LEU A 182 -0.59 1.51 7.07
C LEU A 182 0.73 1.49 7.87
N ARG A 183 0.70 1.70 9.20
CA ARG A 183 1.90 1.75 10.07
C ARG A 183 2.92 0.62 9.81
N PRO A 184 2.56 -0.68 9.76
CA PRO A 184 3.55 -1.73 9.52
C PRO A 184 4.18 -1.65 8.13
N LEU A 185 3.40 -1.29 7.11
CA LEU A 185 3.89 -1.12 5.73
C LEU A 185 4.83 0.08 5.64
N ILE A 186 4.45 1.21 6.25
CA ILE A 186 5.28 2.42 6.29
C ILE A 186 6.62 2.13 6.96
N ASP A 187 6.61 1.42 8.09
CA ASP A 187 7.84 1.06 8.80
C ASP A 187 8.74 0.15 7.96
N GLU A 188 8.17 -0.84 7.26
CA GLU A 188 8.92 -1.71 6.36
C GLU A 188 9.49 -0.94 5.15
N LEU A 189 8.70 -0.06 4.53
CA LEU A 189 9.14 0.81 3.44
C LEU A 189 10.26 1.77 3.87
N LYS A 190 10.17 2.36 5.06
CA LYS A 190 11.22 3.19 5.63
C LYS A 190 12.52 2.41 5.83
N ASN A 191 12.44 1.16 6.30
CA ASN A 191 13.60 0.30 6.44
C ASN A 191 14.23 -0.04 5.08
N LEU A 192 13.41 -0.44 4.11
CA LEU A 192 13.85 -0.73 2.74
C LEU A 192 14.50 0.48 2.06
N TRP A 193 14.00 1.69 2.33
CA TRP A 193 14.57 2.93 1.78
C TRP A 193 15.92 3.29 2.42
N SER A 194 15.98 3.24 3.76
CA SER A 194 17.08 3.83 4.53
C SER A 194 18.24 2.87 4.74
N VAL A 195 17.94 1.60 5.01
CA VAL A 195 18.93 0.55 5.30
C VAL A 195 19.01 -0.43 4.13
N GLY A 196 17.86 -0.83 3.58
CA GLY A 196 17.76 -1.92 2.61
C GLY A 196 17.88 -3.30 3.27
N VAL A 197 18.01 -4.33 2.44
CA VAL A 197 18.22 -5.72 2.88
C VAL A 197 19.24 -6.42 1.96
N GLU A 198 20.17 -7.17 2.53
CA GLU A 198 21.09 -7.99 1.75
C GLU A 198 20.30 -9.03 0.96
N THR A 199 20.51 -9.10 -0.35
CA THR A 199 19.77 -9.97 -1.27
C THR A 199 20.71 -10.58 -2.29
N TYR A 200 20.55 -11.87 -2.57
CA TYR A 200 21.28 -12.55 -3.62
C TYR A 200 20.54 -12.44 -4.96
N ASP A 201 21.21 -11.91 -5.98
CA ASP A 201 20.73 -11.89 -7.36
C ASP A 201 21.21 -13.15 -8.09
N VAL A 202 20.31 -14.10 -8.35
CA VAL A 202 20.68 -15.36 -9.03
C VAL A 202 21.11 -15.16 -10.48
N TYR A 203 20.66 -14.09 -11.15
CA TYR A 203 21.03 -13.80 -12.53
C TYR A 203 22.46 -13.26 -12.61
N ARG A 204 22.83 -12.36 -11.69
CA ARG A 204 24.19 -11.78 -11.61
C ARG A 204 25.16 -12.58 -10.74
N LYS A 205 24.65 -13.55 -9.97
CA LYS A 205 25.40 -14.40 -9.03
C LYS A 205 26.19 -13.61 -7.97
N GLU A 206 25.60 -12.53 -7.48
CA GLU A 206 26.22 -11.66 -6.48
C GLU A 206 25.20 -11.20 -5.44
N ASN A 207 25.69 -10.84 -4.25
CA ASN A 207 24.89 -10.17 -3.24
C ASN A 207 24.86 -8.67 -3.52
N PHE A 208 23.74 -8.03 -3.20
CA PHE A 208 23.59 -6.59 -3.25
C PHE A 208 22.66 -6.09 -2.14
N GLN A 209 22.74 -4.80 -1.85
CA GLN A 209 21.85 -4.16 -0.90
C GLN A 209 20.55 -3.75 -1.60
N LEU A 210 19.51 -4.58 -1.48
CA LEU A 210 18.21 -4.29 -2.05
C LEU A 210 17.54 -3.14 -1.30
N ARG A 211 17.24 -2.06 -2.02
CA ARG A 211 16.43 -0.94 -1.53
C ARG A 211 15.13 -0.83 -2.33
N ALA A 212 14.11 -0.22 -1.73
CA ALA A 212 12.85 0.05 -2.41
C ALA A 212 12.34 1.47 -2.11
N ALA A 213 11.62 2.04 -3.07
CA ALA A 213 10.98 3.34 -2.99
C ALA A 213 9.53 3.25 -3.46
N LEU A 214 8.61 3.85 -2.71
CA LEU A 214 7.22 4.02 -3.15
C LEU A 214 7.12 5.29 -4.00
N MET A 215 6.85 5.15 -5.29
CA MET A 215 6.84 6.26 -6.25
C MET A 215 5.53 7.04 -6.25
N TRP A 216 4.41 6.31 -6.21
CA TRP A 216 3.08 6.92 -6.27
C TRP A 216 2.01 5.97 -5.73
N THR A 217 0.86 6.56 -5.40
CA THR A 217 -0.37 5.86 -5.06
C THR A 217 -1.36 5.97 -6.21
N ILE A 218 -1.97 4.85 -6.60
CA ILE A 218 -3.08 4.81 -7.56
C ILE A 218 -4.37 4.58 -6.76
N SER A 219 -5.25 5.57 -6.80
CA SER A 219 -6.50 5.57 -6.07
C SER A 219 -7.54 6.36 -6.86
N ASP A 220 -8.81 5.96 -6.73
CA ASP A 220 -9.90 6.83 -7.12
C ASP A 220 -9.94 8.08 -6.21
N PHE A 221 -10.80 9.05 -6.54
CA PHE A 221 -10.80 10.31 -5.82
C PHE A 221 -11.18 10.16 -4.32
N PRO A 222 -12.19 9.37 -3.93
CA PRO A 222 -12.44 9.04 -2.52
C PRO A 222 -11.25 8.36 -1.79
N ALA A 223 -10.63 7.33 -2.37
CA ALA A 223 -9.50 6.65 -1.76
C ALA A 223 -8.26 7.54 -1.68
N TYR A 224 -8.08 8.47 -2.63
CA TYR A 224 -7.05 9.50 -2.57
C TYR A 224 -7.19 10.34 -1.30
N GLY A 225 -8.40 10.78 -0.95
CA GLY A 225 -8.64 11.56 0.27
C GLY A 225 -8.28 10.79 1.54
N MET A 226 -8.54 9.49 1.57
CA MET A 226 -8.17 8.63 2.71
C MET A 226 -6.66 8.39 2.81
N LEU A 227 -5.97 8.20 1.69
CA LEU A 227 -4.52 7.99 1.66
C LEU A 227 -3.72 9.25 1.95
N SER A 228 -4.15 10.38 1.39
CA SER A 228 -3.44 11.67 1.52
C SER A 228 -3.83 12.46 2.77
N GLY A 229 -4.96 12.11 3.41
CA GLY A 229 -5.58 12.94 4.44
C GLY A 229 -6.23 14.22 3.89
N TRP A 230 -6.28 14.39 2.56
CA TRP A 230 -6.87 15.56 1.91
C TRP A 230 -8.40 15.49 1.88
N SER A 231 -9.06 16.65 1.99
CA SER A 231 -10.51 16.71 1.77
C SER A 231 -10.81 16.54 0.29
N THR A 232 -11.58 15.53 -0.08
CA THR A 232 -12.08 15.34 -1.45
C THR A 232 -13.45 15.99 -1.67
N HIS A 233 -13.90 16.78 -0.69
CA HIS A 233 -15.18 17.46 -0.70
C HIS A 233 -15.03 18.99 -0.61
N GLY A 234 -16.01 19.69 -1.17
CA GLY A 234 -16.06 21.16 -1.15
C GLY A 234 -15.12 21.80 -2.17
N ASN A 235 -14.93 23.11 -2.05
CA ASN A 235 -14.16 23.92 -3.02
C ASN A 235 -12.65 23.65 -2.97
N LEU A 236 -12.16 23.00 -1.90
CA LEU A 236 -10.75 22.63 -1.72
C LEU A 236 -10.47 21.19 -2.14
N SER A 237 -11.36 20.54 -2.89
CA SER A 237 -11.20 19.12 -3.22
C SER A 237 -9.96 18.84 -4.07
N CYS A 238 -9.54 19.79 -4.90
CA CYS A 238 -8.35 19.66 -5.73
C CYS A 238 -7.09 19.96 -4.90
N PRO A 239 -6.19 18.98 -4.67
CA PRO A 239 -4.96 19.19 -3.90
C PRO A 239 -3.95 20.08 -4.64
N TYR A 240 -4.08 20.20 -5.96
CA TYR A 240 -3.18 21.02 -6.77
C TYR A 240 -3.64 22.48 -6.86
N CYS A 241 -4.94 22.70 -7.05
CA CYS A 241 -5.48 24.05 -7.17
C CYS A 241 -5.74 24.68 -5.79
N MET A 242 -6.04 23.86 -4.78
CA MET A 242 -6.36 24.31 -3.42
C MET A 242 -7.44 25.42 -3.44
N GLU A 243 -7.19 26.54 -2.77
CA GLU A 243 -8.07 27.73 -2.74
C GLU A 243 -8.20 28.46 -4.08
N TYR A 244 -7.28 28.23 -5.02
CA TYR A 244 -7.31 28.84 -6.35
C TYR A 244 -8.20 28.10 -7.34
N SER A 245 -8.97 27.10 -6.88
CA SER A 245 -9.93 26.43 -7.74
C SER A 245 -11.07 27.39 -8.10
N LYS A 246 -11.48 27.41 -9.37
CA LYS A 246 -12.68 28.15 -9.84
C LYS A 246 -14.00 27.44 -9.44
N ALA A 247 -13.93 26.52 -8.47
CA ALA A 247 -15.06 25.71 -8.07
C ALA A 247 -16.17 26.57 -7.49
N PHE A 248 -17.40 26.32 -7.92
CA PHE A 248 -18.56 27.07 -7.46
C PHE A 248 -19.65 26.14 -6.96
N ARG A 249 -20.52 26.68 -6.11
CA ARG A 249 -21.61 25.92 -5.50
C ARG A 249 -22.90 26.15 -6.29
N LEU A 250 -23.53 25.07 -6.75
CA LEU A 250 -24.79 25.16 -7.48
C LEU A 250 -25.89 25.74 -6.58
N LYS A 251 -26.56 26.80 -7.05
CA LYS A 251 -27.58 27.53 -6.28
C LYS A 251 -28.70 26.63 -5.75
N ASN A 252 -29.19 25.71 -6.56
CA ASN A 252 -30.41 24.93 -6.23
C ASN A 252 -30.14 23.61 -5.49
N ARG A 253 -28.90 23.09 -5.52
CA ARG A 253 -28.56 21.78 -4.90
C ARG A 253 -27.39 21.83 -3.93
N GLY A 254 -26.74 22.99 -3.76
CA GLY A 254 -25.66 23.17 -2.81
C GLY A 254 -24.44 22.26 -3.06
N LYS A 255 -24.31 21.64 -4.23
CA LYS A 255 -23.15 20.81 -4.60
C LYS A 255 -22.05 21.71 -5.16
N THR A 256 -20.81 21.49 -4.74
CA THR A 256 -19.64 22.09 -5.38
C THR A 256 -19.43 21.42 -6.74
N THR A 257 -19.25 22.21 -7.79
CA THR A 257 -18.97 21.76 -9.14
C THR A 257 -17.66 22.37 -9.64
N PHE A 258 -17.00 21.63 -10.52
CA PHE A 258 -15.76 22.00 -11.19
C PHE A 258 -15.94 22.06 -12.72
N PHE A 259 -17.19 22.06 -13.18
CA PHE A 259 -17.53 22.06 -14.60
C PHE A 259 -17.01 23.34 -15.26
N ASP A 260 -16.31 23.19 -16.39
CA ASP A 260 -15.66 24.27 -17.15
C ASP A 260 -14.61 25.08 -16.35
N CYS A 261 -14.15 24.54 -15.22
CA CYS A 261 -13.01 25.06 -14.48
C CYS A 261 -11.71 24.50 -15.10
N HIS A 262 -11.53 24.72 -16.39
CA HIS A 262 -10.23 24.50 -17.02
C HIS A 262 -9.25 25.54 -16.46
N ARG A 263 -7.99 25.11 -16.25
CA ARG A 263 -6.88 25.97 -15.79
C ARG A 263 -6.98 27.35 -16.42
#